data_AF-A7SFP0-F1
#
_entry.id   AF-A7SFP0-F1
#
_cell.length_a   1.000
_cell.length_b   1.000
_cell.length_c   1.000
_cell.angle_alpha   90.00
_cell.angle_beta   90.00
_cell.angle_gamma   90.00
#
_symmetry.space_group_name_H-M   'P 1'
#
loop_
_entity.id
_entity.type
_entity.pdbx_description
1 polymer ?
#
loop_
_entity_poly.entity_id
_entity_poly.type
_entity_poly.pdbx_seq_one_letter_code
_entity_poly.pdbx_strand_id
1 'polypeptide(L)'
;MSGNMYLDHYLDGIETLPFELQRNFTLMKELDQRAQDLLKEIDNMSDKYVAEVRKMDALQRTDHLKKIENAFSKSKEYVDDKVQLAMQTYEMVDKHIRKLDHDLARFEADLKEERAKEAGLSSDYENDPTPPKNVSYGEMIGCDNMECPIEWFHFPCVGLVAKPKGKWYCPKCSQDRKKK
;
A
#
# COMPACT_ATOMS: atom_id res chain seq x y z
N MET A 1 5.84 31.58 10.70
CA MET A 1 6.19 31.43 9.27
C MET A 1 6.86 30.08 8.95
N SER A 2 7.38 29.33 9.93
CA SER A 2 8.12 28.08 9.69
C SER A 2 7.24 26.84 9.41
N GLY A 3 5.98 26.83 9.87
CA GLY A 3 5.08 25.66 9.69
C GLY A 3 4.63 25.44 8.24
N ASN A 4 4.55 26.49 7.42
CA ASN A 4 4.04 26.39 6.05
C ASN A 4 5.09 25.82 5.08
N MET A 5 6.37 26.19 5.25
CA MET A 5 7.47 25.62 4.45
C MET A 5 7.72 24.13 4.74
N TYR A 6 7.33 23.67 5.93
CA TYR A 6 7.48 22.26 6.34
C TYR A 6 6.41 21.36 5.69
N LEU A 7 5.17 21.86 5.64
CA LEU A 7 4.06 21.19 4.97
C LEU A 7 4.28 21.13 3.46
N ASP A 8 4.75 22.20 2.83
CA ASP A 8 5.02 22.21 1.39
C ASP A 8 6.11 21.18 1.01
N HIS A 9 7.18 21.03 1.81
CA HIS A 9 8.26 20.07 1.56
C HIS A 9 7.88 18.61 1.90
N TYR A 10 6.87 18.43 2.76
CA TYR A 10 6.26 17.14 3.06
C TYR A 10 5.31 16.72 1.94
N LEU A 11 4.48 17.64 1.44
CA LEU A 11 3.53 17.43 0.35
C LEU A 11 4.26 17.18 -0.99
N ASP A 12 5.27 17.97 -1.34
CA ASP A 12 6.10 17.75 -2.55
C ASP A 12 6.78 16.37 -2.53
N GLY A 13 7.13 15.87 -1.34
CA GLY A 13 7.77 14.56 -1.17
C GLY A 13 6.82 13.37 -1.20
N ILE A 14 5.50 13.58 -1.15
CA ILE A 14 4.48 12.52 -1.15
C ILE A 14 3.65 12.58 -2.43
N GLU A 15 3.52 13.74 -3.07
CA GLU A 15 2.70 13.92 -4.26
C GLU A 15 3.21 13.15 -5.48
N THR A 16 4.53 12.92 -5.61
CA THR A 16 5.09 12.19 -6.75
C THR A 16 4.97 10.68 -6.63
N LEU A 17 4.91 10.14 -5.41
CA LEU A 17 4.95 8.71 -5.13
C LEU A 17 3.77 7.93 -5.76
N PRO A 18 2.50 8.39 -5.67
CA PRO A 18 1.38 7.71 -6.31
C PRO A 18 1.53 7.61 -7.83
N PHE A 19 2.01 8.68 -8.49
CA PHE A 19 2.22 8.70 -9.94
C PHE A 19 3.36 7.76 -10.36
N GLU A 20 4.47 7.77 -9.63
CA GLU A 20 5.61 6.88 -9.89
C GLU A 20 5.23 5.40 -9.66
N LEU A 21 4.49 5.09 -8.59
CA LEU A 21 3.96 3.75 -8.33
C LEU A 21 3.01 3.30 -9.45
N GLN A 22 2.05 4.13 -9.83
CA GLN A 22 1.10 3.79 -10.88
C GLN A 22 1.81 3.51 -12.21
N ARG A 23 2.82 4.33 -12.55
CA ARG A 23 3.66 4.12 -13.72
C ARG A 23 4.43 2.79 -13.64
N ASN A 24 5.09 2.52 -12.51
CA ASN A 24 5.87 1.29 -12.33
C ASN A 24 4.99 0.03 -12.36
N PHE A 25 3.80 0.06 -11.75
CA PHE A 25 2.85 -1.05 -11.84
C PHE A 25 2.32 -1.26 -13.25
N THR A 26 2.12 -0.19 -14.02
CA THR A 26 1.73 -0.29 -15.43
C THR A 26 2.84 -0.96 -16.24
N LEU A 27 4.07 -0.49 -16.09
CA LEU A 27 5.24 -1.09 -16.76
C LEU A 27 5.47 -2.55 -16.36
N MET A 28 5.32 -2.89 -15.07
CA MET A 28 5.42 -4.27 -14.60
C MET A 28 4.35 -5.18 -15.24
N LYS A 29 3.12 -4.69 -15.40
CA LYS A 29 2.06 -5.43 -16.09
C LYS A 29 2.36 -5.62 -17.58
N GLU A 30 2.91 -4.59 -18.24
CA GLU A 30 3.31 -4.70 -19.65
C GLU A 30 4.45 -5.71 -19.85
N LEU A 31 5.47 -5.70 -18.98
CA LEU A 31 6.55 -6.69 -19.00
C LEU A 31 6.03 -8.10 -18.75
N ASP A 32 5.14 -8.26 -17.77
CA ASP A 32 4.51 -9.55 -17.47
C ASP A 32 3.69 -10.09 -18.65
N GLN A 33 2.89 -9.23 -19.29
CA GLN A 33 2.10 -9.60 -20.47
C GLN A 33 3.00 -10.04 -21.63
N ARG A 34 4.07 -9.28 -21.92
CA ARG A 34 5.03 -9.64 -22.99
C ARG A 34 5.74 -10.96 -22.71
N ALA A 35 6.14 -11.21 -21.46
CA ALA A 35 6.75 -12.48 -21.06
C ALA A 35 5.76 -13.64 -21.24
N GLN A 36 4.50 -13.48 -20.81
CA GLN A 36 3.45 -14.49 -20.97
C GLN A 36 3.11 -14.78 -22.44
N ASP A 37 3.07 -13.76 -23.29
CA ASP A 37 2.80 -13.94 -24.72
C ASP A 37 3.92 -14.73 -25.40
N LEU A 38 5.18 -14.44 -25.06
CA LEU A 38 6.32 -15.25 -25.52
C LEU A 38 6.26 -16.69 -25.00
N LEU A 39 5.88 -16.92 -23.74
CA LEU A 39 5.72 -18.27 -23.21
C LEU A 39 4.66 -19.07 -23.99
N LYS A 40 3.53 -18.45 -24.33
CA LYS A 40 2.51 -19.10 -25.19
C LYS A 40 3.04 -19.36 -26.60
N GLU A 41 3.83 -18.45 -27.16
CA GLU A 41 4.45 -18.65 -28.47
C GLU A 41 5.44 -19.82 -28.45
N ILE A 42 6.25 -19.90 -27.39
CA ILE A 42 7.20 -20.99 -27.12
C ILE A 42 6.46 -22.33 -27.00
N ASP A 43 5.37 -22.40 -26.23
CA ASP A 43 4.57 -23.61 -26.08
C ASP A 43 4.03 -24.06 -27.45
N ASN A 44 3.45 -23.14 -28.21
CA ASN A 44 2.95 -23.42 -29.57
C ASN A 44 4.06 -23.89 -30.53
N MET A 45 5.25 -23.28 -30.49
CA MET A 45 6.38 -23.70 -31.30
C MET A 45 6.89 -25.09 -30.88
N SER A 46 6.89 -25.38 -29.58
CA SER A 46 7.31 -26.65 -29.00
C SER A 46 6.35 -27.78 -29.39
N ASP A 47 5.04 -27.54 -29.29
CA ASP A 47 4.01 -28.50 -29.69
C ASP A 47 4.10 -28.83 -31.19
N LYS A 48 4.28 -27.80 -32.04
CA LYS A 48 4.49 -27.98 -33.48
C LYS A 48 5.76 -28.78 -33.77
N TYR A 49 6.86 -28.47 -33.08
CA TYR A 49 8.11 -29.20 -33.24
C TYR A 49 7.93 -30.67 -32.90
N VAL A 50 7.34 -30.99 -31.74
CA VAL A 50 7.10 -32.37 -31.31
C VAL A 50 6.20 -33.13 -32.29
N ALA A 51 5.16 -32.48 -32.83
CA ALA A 51 4.26 -33.09 -33.80
C ALA A 51 4.92 -33.40 -35.16
N GLU A 52 5.85 -32.54 -35.61
CA GLU A 52 6.41 -32.60 -36.96
C GLU A 52 7.86 -33.09 -37.02
N VAL A 53 8.54 -33.30 -35.88
CA VAL A 53 9.98 -33.62 -35.80
C VAL A 53 10.41 -34.80 -36.69
N ARG A 54 9.54 -35.81 -36.85
CA ARG A 54 9.82 -37.00 -37.68
C ARG A 54 9.83 -36.70 -39.18
N LYS A 55 9.15 -35.63 -39.59
CA LYS A 55 9.06 -35.17 -41.00
C LYS A 55 10.11 -34.11 -41.34
N MET A 56 10.78 -33.56 -40.33
CA MET A 56 11.79 -32.51 -40.50
C MET A 56 13.19 -33.06 -40.77
N ASP A 57 13.95 -32.37 -41.60
CA ASP A 57 15.39 -32.61 -41.80
C ASP A 57 16.23 -32.07 -40.63
N ALA A 58 17.52 -32.42 -40.59
CA ALA A 58 18.41 -32.03 -39.49
C ALA A 58 18.61 -30.50 -39.38
N LEU A 59 18.56 -29.78 -40.50
CA LEU A 59 18.75 -28.34 -40.55
C LEU A 59 17.50 -27.62 -40.02
N GLN A 60 16.32 -28.07 -40.45
CA GLN A 60 15.01 -27.60 -39.98
C GLN A 60 14.85 -27.83 -38.48
N ARG A 61 15.27 -28.99 -37.96
CA ARG A 61 15.21 -29.25 -36.51
C ARG A 61 16.09 -28.27 -35.73
N THR A 62 17.29 -28.02 -36.23
CA THR A 62 18.22 -27.08 -35.59
C THR A 62 17.68 -25.65 -35.63
N ASP A 63 17.08 -25.24 -36.76
CA ASP A 63 16.46 -23.91 -36.91
C ASP A 63 15.25 -23.71 -35.97
N HIS A 64 14.38 -24.72 -35.86
CA HIS A 64 13.26 -24.68 -34.91
C HIS A 64 13.73 -24.57 -33.46
N LEU A 65 14.71 -25.37 -33.05
CA LEU A 65 15.26 -25.30 -31.70
C LEU A 65 15.91 -23.95 -31.41
N LYS A 66 16.64 -23.37 -32.37
CA LYS A 66 17.20 -22.02 -32.24
C LYS A 66 16.12 -20.95 -32.09
N LYS A 67 15.00 -21.05 -32.81
CA LYS A 67 13.87 -20.12 -32.66
C LYS A 67 13.27 -20.19 -31.27
N ILE A 68 13.06 -21.40 -30.75
CA ILE A 68 12.56 -21.63 -29.39
C ILE A 68 13.55 -21.07 -28.36
N GLU A 69 14.85 -21.35 -28.50
CA GLU A 69 15.91 -20.84 -27.62
C GLU A 69 15.95 -19.30 -27.60
N ASN A 70 15.90 -18.66 -28.76
CA ASN A 70 15.88 -17.20 -28.86
C ASN A 70 14.63 -16.59 -28.19
N ALA A 71 13.46 -17.21 -28.37
CA ALA A 71 12.23 -16.77 -27.73
C ALA A 71 12.31 -16.94 -26.20
N PHE A 72 12.87 -18.05 -25.71
CA PHE A 72 13.13 -18.26 -24.28
C PHE A 72 14.09 -17.21 -23.71
N SER A 73 15.20 -16.92 -24.41
CA SER A 73 16.14 -15.89 -24.00
C SER A 73 15.45 -14.52 -23.91
N LYS A 74 14.59 -14.19 -24.87
CA LYS A 74 13.83 -12.94 -24.87
C LYS A 74 12.78 -12.87 -23.75
N SER A 75 12.09 -13.99 -23.47
CA SER A 75 11.15 -14.08 -22.35
C SER A 75 11.86 -13.87 -21.02
N LYS A 76 13.05 -14.49 -20.85
CA LYS A 76 13.89 -14.31 -19.67
C LYS A 76 14.30 -12.85 -19.47
N GLU A 77 14.72 -12.14 -20.53
CA GLU A 77 15.04 -10.72 -20.45
C GLU A 77 13.88 -9.89 -19.88
N TYR A 78 12.64 -10.12 -20.34
CA TYR A 78 11.48 -9.40 -19.79
C TYR A 78 11.21 -9.71 -18.32
N VAL A 79 11.46 -10.96 -17.89
CA VAL A 79 11.32 -11.37 -16.49
C VAL A 79 12.41 -10.72 -15.63
N ASP A 80 13.66 -10.67 -16.11
CA ASP A 80 14.77 -10.01 -15.42
C ASP A 80 14.50 -8.50 -15.28
N ASP A 81 14.05 -7.83 -16.35
CA ASP A 81 13.63 -6.42 -16.32
C ASP A 81 12.50 -6.17 -15.31
N LYS A 82 11.52 -7.09 -15.23
CA LYS A 82 10.42 -7.02 -14.25
C LYS A 82 10.93 -7.10 -12.82
N VAL A 83 11.89 -8.00 -12.55
CA VAL A 83 12.51 -8.11 -11.22
C VAL A 83 13.25 -6.83 -10.86
N GLN A 84 14.03 -6.26 -11.78
CA GLN A 84 14.73 -4.99 -11.55
C GLN A 84 13.76 -3.85 -11.27
N LEU A 85 12.67 -3.74 -12.04
CA LEU A 85 11.65 -2.72 -11.81
C LEU A 85 10.95 -2.89 -10.46
N ALA A 86 10.67 -4.12 -10.05
CA ALA A 86 10.08 -4.41 -8.74
C ALA A 86 11.02 -4.01 -7.59
N MET A 87 12.32 -4.31 -7.71
CA MET A 87 13.33 -3.89 -6.74
C MET A 87 13.41 -2.36 -6.63
N GLN A 88 13.49 -1.65 -7.76
CA GLN A 88 13.50 -0.19 -7.78
C GLN A 88 12.23 0.42 -7.16
N THR A 89 11.08 -0.18 -7.44
CA THR A 89 9.79 0.26 -6.87
C THR A 89 9.77 0.05 -5.35
N TYR A 90 10.30 -1.07 -4.86
CA TYR A 90 10.41 -1.35 -3.44
C TYR A 90 11.36 -0.35 -2.74
N GLU A 91 12.54 -0.12 -3.29
CA GLU A 91 13.53 0.83 -2.75
C GLU A 91 12.99 2.26 -2.69
N MET A 92 12.26 2.67 -3.73
CA MET A 92 11.55 3.95 -3.76
C MET A 92 10.57 4.05 -2.59
N VAL A 93 9.69 3.06 -2.40
CA VAL A 93 8.74 3.03 -1.28
C VAL A 93 9.45 3.04 0.08
N ASP A 94 10.51 2.23 0.25
CA ASP A 94 11.30 2.18 1.49
C ASP A 94 11.90 3.56 1.83
N LYS A 95 12.40 4.29 0.81
CA LYS A 95 12.90 5.65 0.98
C LYS A 95 11.80 6.60 1.49
N HIS A 96 10.58 6.48 0.99
CA HIS A 96 9.46 7.29 1.48
C HIS A 96 9.04 6.89 2.90
N ILE A 97 9.03 5.59 3.24
CA ILE A 97 8.75 5.12 4.61
C ILE A 97 9.75 5.73 5.59
N ARG A 98 11.06 5.62 5.31
CA ARG A 98 12.11 6.20 6.18
C ARG A 98 11.99 7.72 6.34
N LYS A 99 11.60 8.42 5.28
CA LYS A 99 11.37 9.87 5.33
C LYS A 99 10.20 10.20 6.26
N LEU A 100 9.08 9.48 6.12
CA LEU A 100 7.91 9.64 7.00
C LEU A 100 8.25 9.33 8.46
N ASP A 101 9.00 8.26 8.73
CA ASP A 101 9.43 7.90 10.08
C ASP A 101 10.33 8.98 10.69
N HIS A 102 11.25 9.55 9.90
CA HIS A 102 12.10 10.66 10.34
C HIS A 102 11.29 11.92 10.65
N ASP A 103 10.37 12.29 9.77
CA ASP A 103 9.52 13.46 9.95
C ASP A 103 8.63 13.30 11.19
N LEU A 104 8.05 12.10 11.40
CA LEU A 104 7.25 11.78 12.58
C LEU A 104 8.06 11.92 13.87
N ALA A 105 9.26 11.33 13.93
CA ALA A 105 10.12 11.41 15.11
C ALA A 105 10.50 12.87 15.45
N ARG A 106 10.72 13.70 14.43
CA ARG A 106 10.97 15.13 14.64
C ARG A 106 9.73 15.86 15.16
N PHE A 107 8.55 15.61 14.59
CA PHE A 107 7.30 16.20 15.07
C PHE A 107 7.02 15.84 16.53
N GLU A 108 7.27 14.59 16.93
CA GLU A 108 7.13 14.16 18.33
C GLU A 108 8.10 14.91 19.26
N ALA A 109 9.34 15.15 18.82
CA ALA A 109 10.34 15.91 19.58
C ALA A 109 9.92 17.38 19.75
N ASP A 110 9.50 18.04 18.66
CA ASP A 110 9.06 19.44 18.66
C ASP A 110 7.83 19.64 19.58
N LEU A 111 6.86 18.71 19.53
CA LEU A 111 5.68 18.72 20.42
C LEU A 111 6.05 18.54 21.89
N LYS A 112 7.07 17.73 22.19
CA LYS A 112 7.56 17.52 23.56
C LYS A 112 8.27 18.77 24.08
N GLU A 113 9.00 19.47 23.22
CA GLU A 113 9.67 20.73 23.56
C GLU A 113 8.66 21.87 23.80
N GLU A 114 7.65 22.04 22.92
CA GLU A 114 6.59 23.04 23.10
C GLU A 114 5.81 22.81 24.42
N ARG A 115 5.44 21.56 24.73
CA ARG A 115 4.82 21.23 26.02
C ARG A 115 5.72 21.54 27.22
N ALA A 116 7.03 21.35 27.08
CA ALA A 116 7.98 21.70 28.15
C ALA A 116 8.12 23.22 28.33
N LYS A 117 8.02 24.01 27.26
CA LYS A 117 8.00 25.47 27.31
C LYS A 117 6.72 26.01 27.96
N GLU A 118 5.56 25.44 27.64
CA GLU A 118 4.28 25.79 28.28
C GLU A 118 4.25 25.40 29.77
N ALA A 119 4.81 24.25 30.14
CA ALA A 119 4.95 23.82 31.54
C ALA A 119 5.95 24.67 32.35
N GLY A 120 6.87 25.40 31.69
CA GLY A 120 7.85 26.28 32.32
C GLY A 120 7.34 27.67 32.72
N LEU A 121 6.09 28.03 32.41
CA LEU A 121 5.50 29.35 32.72
C LEU A 121 4.43 29.34 33.83
N SER A 122 4.18 28.22 34.50
CA SER A 122 3.22 28.14 35.62
C SER A 122 3.86 27.55 36.88
N SER A 123 4.67 28.35 37.57
CA SER A 123 4.83 28.19 39.01
C SER A 123 3.85 29.13 39.70
N ASP A 124 2.69 28.60 40.06
CA ASP A 124 2.02 28.83 41.35
C ASP A 124 0.63 28.16 41.31
N TYR A 125 0.25 27.57 42.44
CA TYR A 125 -0.93 26.74 42.72
C TYR A 125 -0.75 25.22 42.60
N GLU A 126 -0.34 24.67 43.74
CA GLU A 126 -0.51 23.28 44.16
C GLU A 126 -1.96 22.77 44.05
N ASN A 127 -2.07 21.45 43.83
CA ASN A 127 -3.19 20.52 44.03
C ASN A 127 -4.29 20.41 42.95
N ASP A 128 -4.04 19.56 41.95
CA ASP A 128 -5.07 18.66 41.36
C ASP A 128 -4.38 17.46 40.64
N PRO A 129 -4.85 16.20 40.77
CA PRO A 129 -4.20 15.07 40.12
C PRO A 129 -4.65 14.93 38.65
N THR A 130 -3.66 14.99 37.76
CA THR A 130 -3.60 14.51 36.35
C THR A 130 -4.37 15.28 35.25
N PRO A 131 -3.72 15.55 34.08
CA PRO A 131 -4.31 16.30 32.97
C PRO A 131 -4.95 15.37 31.92
N PRO A 132 -5.96 15.81 31.12
CA PRO A 132 -6.40 15.00 30.01
C PRO A 132 -5.43 15.13 28.83
N LYS A 133 -4.83 13.99 28.49
CA LYS A 133 -4.10 13.75 27.24
C LYS A 133 -5.08 13.83 26.07
N ASN A 134 -5.07 14.89 25.28
CA ASN A 134 -5.74 14.91 23.97
C ASN A 134 -4.85 14.24 22.93
N VAL A 135 -4.86 12.92 22.98
CA VAL A 135 -4.63 12.04 21.82
C VAL A 135 -6.03 11.55 21.47
N SER A 136 -6.52 11.81 20.26
CA SER A 136 -7.81 11.27 19.82
C SER A 136 -7.69 9.76 19.56
N TYR A 137 -7.47 8.98 20.62
CA TYR A 137 -7.77 7.57 20.69
C TYR A 137 -9.05 7.44 21.50
N GLY A 138 -10.20 7.46 20.82
CA GLY A 138 -11.49 7.16 21.43
C GLY A 138 -11.77 5.65 21.37
N GLU A 139 -12.50 5.12 22.35
CA GLU A 139 -13.02 3.75 22.27
C GLU A 139 -13.84 3.57 20.98
N MET A 140 -13.56 2.48 20.25
CA MET A 140 -14.23 2.17 18.99
C MET A 140 -15.12 0.94 19.14
N ILE A 141 -16.27 0.97 18.48
CA ILE A 141 -17.20 -0.15 18.39
C ILE A 141 -17.40 -0.57 16.94
N GLY A 142 -17.39 -1.89 16.71
CA GLY A 142 -17.76 -2.49 15.43
C GLY A 142 -19.27 -2.68 15.34
N CYS A 143 -19.86 -2.42 14.18
CA CYS A 143 -21.24 -2.75 13.86
C CYS A 143 -21.36 -4.25 13.56
N ASP A 144 -22.25 -4.96 14.24
CA ASP A 144 -22.49 -6.40 14.02
C ASP A 144 -23.23 -6.75 12.72
N ASN A 145 -23.47 -5.75 11.85
CA ASN A 145 -23.99 -6.01 10.51
C ASN A 145 -22.82 -6.21 9.54
N MET A 146 -22.67 -7.44 9.03
CA MET A 146 -21.60 -7.84 8.10
C MET A 146 -21.65 -7.08 6.76
N GLU A 147 -22.78 -6.43 6.44
CA GLU A 147 -22.95 -5.60 5.24
C GLU A 147 -22.85 -4.09 5.56
N CYS A 148 -22.34 -3.70 6.73
CA CYS A 148 -22.20 -2.29 7.09
C CYS A 148 -21.04 -1.63 6.32
N PRO A 149 -21.26 -0.54 5.55
CA PRO A 149 -20.19 0.07 4.76
C PRO A 149 -19.09 0.79 5.57
N ILE A 150 -19.37 1.13 6.83
CA ILE A 150 -18.47 1.92 7.69
C ILE A 150 -17.79 1.03 8.74
N GLU A 151 -18.45 -0.05 9.16
CA GLU A 151 -17.99 -1.08 10.11
C GLU A 151 -17.59 -0.61 11.51
N TRP A 152 -16.80 0.46 11.67
CA TRP A 152 -16.22 0.94 12.92
C TRP A 152 -16.60 2.38 13.24
N PHE A 153 -16.91 2.64 14.51
CA PHE A 153 -17.37 3.94 14.98
C PHE A 153 -16.74 4.31 16.31
N HIS A 154 -16.40 5.58 16.50
CA HIS A 154 -16.02 6.09 17.83
C HIS A 154 -17.26 6.15 18.73
N PHE A 155 -17.13 5.71 19.98
CA PHE A 155 -18.17 5.76 20.99
C PHE A 155 -18.90 7.11 21.05
N PRO A 156 -18.22 8.26 21.24
CA PRO A 156 -18.90 9.55 21.31
C PRO A 156 -19.62 9.96 20.02
N CYS A 157 -19.11 9.57 18.83
CA CYS A 157 -19.77 9.85 17.55
C CYS A 157 -21.11 9.10 17.40
N VAL A 158 -21.31 8.03 18.17
CA VAL A 158 -22.55 7.23 18.18
C VAL A 158 -23.27 7.27 19.54
N GLY A 159 -22.90 8.21 20.41
CA GLY A 159 -23.55 8.43 21.70
C GLY A 159 -23.28 7.35 22.76
N LEU A 160 -22.23 6.54 22.58
CA LEU A 160 -21.79 5.58 23.58
C LEU A 160 -20.78 6.23 24.54
N VAL A 161 -20.87 5.84 25.80
CA VAL A 161 -19.95 6.24 26.88
C VAL A 161 -19.25 5.01 27.48
N ALA A 162 -19.73 3.80 27.15
CA ALA A 162 -19.14 2.52 27.56
C ALA A 162 -19.55 1.42 26.57
N LYS A 163 -18.81 0.31 26.57
CA LYS A 163 -19.09 -0.86 25.72
C LYS A 163 -20.48 -1.43 26.02
N PRO A 164 -21.40 -1.48 25.05
CA PRO A 164 -22.71 -2.10 25.22
C PRO A 164 -22.58 -3.62 25.42
N LYS A 165 -23.51 -4.20 26.17
CA LYS A 165 -23.58 -5.66 26.37
C LYS A 165 -24.35 -6.29 25.22
N GLY A 166 -23.72 -7.24 24.52
CA GLY A 166 -24.33 -7.96 23.40
C GLY A 166 -24.09 -7.28 22.05
N LYS A 167 -24.91 -7.62 21.05
CA LYS A 167 -24.76 -7.11 19.69
C LYS A 167 -25.13 -5.63 19.58
N TRP A 168 -24.32 -4.88 18.85
CA TRP A 168 -24.53 -3.46 18.62
C TRP A 168 -24.55 -3.13 17.12
N TYR A 169 -25.42 -2.20 16.73
CA TYR A 169 -25.60 -1.78 15.35
C TYR A 169 -25.55 -0.25 15.26
N CYS A 170 -24.89 0.27 14.23
CA CYS A 170 -24.80 1.72 14.02
C CYS A 170 -26.17 2.35 13.71
N PRO A 171 -26.31 3.69 13.82
CA PRO A 171 -27.59 4.37 13.63
C PRO A 171 -28.29 4.06 12.29
N LYS A 172 -27.51 3.88 11.21
CA LYS A 172 -28.02 3.50 9.89
C LYS A 172 -28.58 2.06 9.90
N CYS A 173 -27.75 1.09 10.27
CA CYS A 173 -28.16 -0.32 10.30
C CYS A 173 -29.30 -0.61 11.30
N SER A 174 -29.37 0.15 12.40
CA SER A 174 -30.47 0.06 13.37
C SER A 174 -31.81 0.55 12.79
N GLN A 175 -31.80 1.62 11.98
CA GLN A 175 -33.01 2.11 11.30
C GLN A 175 -33.49 1.17 10.19
N ASP A 176 -32.56 0.60 9.42
CA ASP A 176 -32.90 -0.32 8.32
C ASP A 176 -33.52 -1.63 8.84
N ARG A 177 -33.08 -2.12 10.01
CA ARG A 177 -33.68 -3.29 10.66
C ARG A 177 -35.06 -3.03 11.26
N LYS A 178 -35.42 -1.78 11.56
CA LYS A 178 -36.76 -1.41 12.06
C LYS A 178 -37.80 -1.20 10.96
N LYS A 179 -37.34 -1.05 9.71
CA LYS A 179 -38.20 -0.92 8.51
C LYS A 179 -38.51 -2.26 7.83
N LYS A 180 -37.93 -3.35 8.32
CA LYS A 180 -38.23 -4.74 7.95
C LYS A 180 -39.03 -5.39 9.06
#